data_AF-A0A919GNR5-F1
#
_entry.id   AF-A0A919GNR5-F1
#
_cell.length_a   1.000
_cell.length_b   1.000
_cell.length_c   1.000
_cell.angle_alpha   90.00
_cell.angle_beta   90.00
_cell.angle_gamma   90.00
#
_symmetry.space_group_name_H-M   'P 1'
#
loop_
_entity.id
_entity.type
_entity.pdbx_description
1 polymer ?
#
loop_
_entity_poly.entity_id
_entity_poly.type
_entity_poly.pdbx_seq_one_letter_code
_entity_poly.pdbx_strand_id
1 'polypeptide(L)' 'MSTAGHQPADRSAGGKEVTDLSRHTREELDTVAAELIGRPRKTLGRETPAERLSKPLAA' A
#
# COMPACT_ATOMS: atom_id res chain seq x y z
N MET A 1 -26.19 19.53 -17.85
CA MET A 1 -25.06 18.64 -17.53
C MET A 1 -24.63 18.94 -16.11
N SER A 2 -25.11 18.17 -15.13
CA SER A 2 -24.83 18.39 -13.71
C SER A 2 -24.16 17.13 -13.18
N THR A 3 -22.84 17.19 -12.94
CA THR A 3 -22.09 16.13 -12.29
C THR A 3 -22.35 16.21 -10.80
N ALA A 4 -23.46 15.64 -10.37
CA ALA A 4 -23.83 15.55 -8.97
C ALA A 4 -23.04 14.41 -8.29
N GLY A 5 -22.33 14.77 -7.22
CA GLY A 5 -22.07 13.93 -6.06
C GLY A 5 -21.26 12.66 -6.32
N HIS A 6 -19.95 12.74 -6.10
CA HIS A 6 -19.20 11.57 -5.61
C HIS A 6 -19.81 11.19 -4.26
N GLN A 7 -20.74 10.23 -4.28
CA GLN A 7 -21.34 9.64 -3.10
C GLN A 7 -20.26 8.74 -2.47
N PRO A 8 -19.69 9.08 -1.30
CA PRO A 8 -18.74 8.19 -0.66
C PRO A 8 -19.50 6.94 -0.25
N ALA A 9 -19.15 5.83 -0.90
CA ALA A 9 -19.75 4.53 -0.66
C ALA A 9 -19.68 4.21 0.84
N ASP A 10 -20.85 3.90 1.38
CA ASP A 10 -20.99 3.07 2.57
C ASP A 10 -20.07 1.86 2.45
N ARG A 11 -19.07 1.79 3.32
CA ARG A 11 -18.25 0.58 3.49
C ARG A 11 -18.09 0.29 4.97
N SER A 12 -19.18 -0.16 5.57
CA SER A 12 -19.11 -1.00 6.76
C SER A 12 -18.59 -2.40 6.37
N ALA A 13 -17.36 -2.74 6.75
CA ALA A 13 -16.89 -4.12 6.87
C ALA A 13 -15.62 -4.17 7.71
N GLY A 14 -15.67 -4.82 8.88
CA GLY A 14 -14.53 -4.99 9.76
C GLY A 14 -13.40 -5.81 9.12
N GLY A 15 -12.15 -5.42 9.40
CA GLY A 15 -10.96 -6.19 9.07
C GLY A 15 -9.78 -5.32 8.65
N LYS A 16 -8.87 -5.05 9.60
CA LYS A 16 -7.58 -4.30 9.44
C LYS A 16 -7.78 -2.80 9.19
N GLU A 17 -7.29 -1.99 10.12
CA GLU A 17 -7.42 -0.53 10.14
C GLU A 17 -7.04 0.10 8.79
N VAL A 18 -8.02 0.70 8.12
CA VAL A 18 -7.75 1.58 6.98
C VAL A 18 -7.17 2.86 7.55
N THR A 19 -5.86 3.08 7.36
CA THR A 19 -5.22 4.36 7.68
C THR A 19 -5.54 5.35 6.56
N ASP A 20 -6.17 6.47 6.89
CA ASP A 20 -6.39 7.57 5.95
C ASP A 20 -5.05 8.26 5.62
N LEU A 21 -4.70 8.29 4.34
CA LEU A 21 -3.47 8.88 3.81
C LEU A 21 -3.71 10.17 3.01
N SER A 22 -4.95 10.67 2.96
CA SER A 22 -5.37 11.78 2.07
C SER A 22 -4.66 13.11 2.35
N ARG A 23 -3.99 13.24 3.49
CA ARG A 23 -3.16 14.41 3.85
C ARG A 23 -1.82 14.44 3.09
N HIS A 24 -1.33 13.29 2.62
CA HIS A 24 -0.02 13.17 2.00
C HIS A 24 -0.11 13.34 0.48
N THR A 25 0.88 14.02 -0.07
CA THR A 25 1.05 14.12 -1.53
C THR A 25 1.44 12.77 -2.11
N ARG A 26 1.26 12.62 -3.43
CA ARG A 26 1.61 11.38 -4.11
C ARG A 26 3.11 11.09 -4.00
N GLU A 27 3.92 12.12 -4.13
CA GLU A 27 5.38 12.07 -4.07
C GLU A 27 5.90 11.63 -2.70
N GLU A 28 5.28 12.12 -1.62
CA GLU A 28 5.58 11.68 -0.26
C GLU A 28 5.25 10.19 -0.07
N LEU A 29 4.10 9.74 -0.57
CA LEU A 29 3.71 8.34 -0.49
C LEU A 29 4.60 7.44 -1.33
N ASP A 30 5.01 7.87 -2.52
CA ASP A 30 5.92 7.12 -3.38
C ASP A 30 7.31 7.00 -2.74
N THR A 31 7.79 8.05 -2.08
CA THR A 31 9.04 8.03 -1.31
C THR A 31 8.97 7.00 -0.18
N VAL A 32 7.92 7.04 0.63
CA VAL A 32 7.73 6.09 1.73
C VAL A 32 7.56 4.66 1.20
N ALA A 33 6.84 4.47 0.09
CA ALA A 33 6.67 3.16 -0.54
C ALA A 33 8.01 2.58 -0.99
N ALA A 34 8.85 3.38 -1.65
CA ALA A 34 10.20 2.97 -2.07
C ALA A 34 11.05 2.53 -0.86
N GLU A 35 11.02 3.29 0.24
CA GLU A 35 11.72 2.89 1.46
C GLU A 35 11.17 1.60 2.06
N LEU A 36 9.86 1.45 2.16
CA LEU A 36 9.25 0.27 2.76
C LEU A 36 9.52 -1.00 1.94
N ILE A 37 9.50 -0.90 0.62
CA ILE A 37 9.72 -2.03 -0.31
C ILE A 37 11.22 -2.37 -0.43
N GLY A 38 12.11 -1.37 -0.29
CA GLY A 38 13.56 -1.54 -0.40
C GLY A 38 14.27 -1.97 0.90
N ARG A 39 13.58 -1.98 2.04
CA ARG A 39 14.20 -2.31 3.34
C ARG A 39 14.14 -3.81 3.66
N PRO A 40 15.27 -4.43 4.07
CA PRO A 40 15.33 -5.78 4.60
C PRO A 40 14.32 -6.05 5.72
N ARG A 41 13.56 -7.15 5.64
CA ARG A 41 12.61 -7.54 6.70
C ARG A 41 13.06 -8.82 7.41
N LYS A 42 13.00 -8.82 8.74
CA LYS A 42 13.33 -10.02 9.55
C LYS A 42 12.43 -11.22 9.20
N THR A 43 11.16 -10.97 8.92
CA THR A 43 10.18 -11.99 8.51
C THR A 43 10.49 -12.62 7.16
N LEU A 44 11.27 -11.94 6.32
CA LEU A 44 11.73 -12.43 5.02
C LEU A 44 13.17 -12.96 5.10
N GLY A 45 13.67 -13.28 6.29
CA GLY A 45 15.07 -13.75 6.45
C GLY A 45 16.11 -12.67 6.13
N ARG A 46 15.76 -11.39 6.27
CA ARG A 46 16.56 -10.20 5.88
C ARG A 46 16.56 -9.89 4.37
N GLU A 47 15.73 -10.54 3.57
CA GLU A 47 15.48 -10.11 2.19
C GLU A 47 14.55 -8.89 2.16
N THR A 48 14.67 -8.09 1.10
CA THR A 48 13.72 -7.01 0.81
C THR A 48 12.44 -7.57 0.19
N PRO A 49 11.29 -6.92 0.38
CA PRO A 49 10.05 -7.26 -0.33
C PRO A 49 10.22 -7.32 -1.86
N ALA A 50 10.97 -6.38 -2.46
CA ALA A 50 11.24 -6.39 -3.90
C ALA A 50 11.99 -7.65 -4.36
N GLU A 51 13.03 -8.05 -3.62
CA GLU A 51 13.79 -9.28 -3.90
C GLU A 51 12.91 -10.53 -3.79
N ARG A 52 12.02 -10.60 -2.79
CA ARG A 52 11.09 -11.73 -2.65
C ARG A 52 10.10 -11.83 -3.80
N LEU A 53 9.52 -10.71 -4.23
CA LEU A 53 8.55 -10.68 -5.31
C LEU A 53 9.17 -10.99 -6.67
N SER A 54 10.46 -10.71 -6.83
CA SER A 54 11.20 -11.02 -8.07
C SER A 54 11.50 -12.52 -8.23
N LYS A 55 11.36 -13.32 -7.16
CA LYS A 55 11.60 -14.77 -7.20
C LYS A 55 10.36 -15.49 -7.73
N PRO A 56 10.52 -16.46 -8.66
CA PRO A 56 9.41 -17.27 -9.11
C PRO A 56 8.87 -18.09 -7.93
N LEU A 57 7.55 -18.05 -7.75
CA LEU A 57 6.85 -18.91 -6.80
C LEU A 57 6.84 -20.33 -7.38
N ALA A 58 7.34 -21.31 -6.63
CA ALA A 58 7.15 -22.71 -7.00
C ALA A 58 5.66 -23.05 -6.94
N ALA A 59 5.16 -23.76 -7.95
CA ALA A 59 3.76 -24.20 -8.07
C ALA A 59 3.49 -25.44 -7.22
#